data_AF-A0A2G6D670-F1
#
_entry.id   AF-A0A2G6D670-F1
#
_cell.length_a   1.000
_cell.length_b   1.000
_cell.length_c   1.000
_cell.angle_alpha   90.00
_cell.angle_beta   90.00
_cell.angle_gamma   90.00
#
_symmetry.space_group_name_H-M   'P 1'
#
loop_
_entity.id
_entity.type
_entity.pdbx_description
1 polymer ?
#
loop_
_entity_poly.entity_id
_entity_poly.type
_entity_poly.pdbx_seq_one_letter_code
_entity_poly.pdbx_strand_id
1 'polypeptide(L)'
;MPTQELTLSERASNALVAAGVMAKQEIQQEVEKFVPLTDVEVCDKSTRTEVHQNYMALRAIRLDIQKASKAAREDSVAFSKAVLAEEKELTALITPVEEKLKANRDKYDEKIKAEKQAAKERVHNLEKAVAAISATPQQGIGKSSSEINELIKELRAREVTEAEFAEYLAPATSAKESAIQQLSDMYSDAVAAEEREAELEALRQQAAEAQRLKEEQAAEIKRQQEEIERQQREAEAAKVKAAEAKAAEERRIAAEEQRRIEAEERRKAQAEAARLAEEKKKAEAEAARLAKEKEEAEAEAARIAEEAEAARLAEEKRLALEASRPDREKLAKFASDIAQFARDSMPELSGDERAVAAWMLGQIEALTEQVKSKVAE
;
A
#
# COMPACT_ATOMS: atom_id res chain seq x y z
N MET A 1 65.85 114.07 7.23
CA MET A 1 66.79 114.40 6.14
C MET A 1 66.95 113.14 5.31
N PRO A 2 66.54 113.10 4.04
CA PRO A 2 66.82 111.93 3.20
C PRO A 2 68.33 111.87 2.97
N THR A 3 68.99 110.89 3.59
CA THR A 3 70.40 110.59 3.35
C THR A 3 70.49 110.10 1.91
N GLN A 4 70.99 110.96 1.01
CA GLN A 4 71.16 110.60 -0.38
C GLN A 4 72.14 109.43 -0.44
N GLU A 5 71.64 108.22 -0.73
CA GLU A 5 72.47 107.03 -0.77
C GLU A 5 73.44 107.17 -1.95
N LEU A 6 74.73 107.32 -1.64
CA LEU A 6 75.79 107.28 -2.65
C LEU A 6 75.64 106.01 -3.48
N THR A 7 75.67 106.15 -4.80
CA THR A 7 75.74 105.01 -5.73
C THR A 7 77.03 104.22 -5.51
N LEU A 8 77.09 102.95 -5.95
CA LEU A 8 78.30 102.12 -5.82
C LEU A 8 79.52 102.78 -6.48
N SER A 9 79.32 103.48 -7.60
CA SER A 9 80.37 104.23 -8.28
C SER A 9 80.88 105.41 -7.46
N GLU A 10 79.98 106.14 -6.79
CA GLU A 10 80.35 107.27 -5.92
C GLU A 10 81.04 106.78 -4.65
N ARG A 11 80.60 105.67 -4.06
CA ARG A 11 81.28 105.02 -2.92
C ARG A 11 82.69 104.57 -3.32
N ALA A 12 82.86 103.97 -4.50
CA ALA A 12 84.16 103.56 -5.00
C ALA A 12 85.09 104.76 -5.28
N SER A 13 84.56 105.83 -5.85
CA SER A 13 85.31 107.07 -6.07
C SER A 13 85.75 107.69 -4.74
N ASN A 14 84.85 107.78 -3.76
CA ASN A 14 85.16 108.31 -2.43
C ASN A 14 86.18 107.44 -1.68
N ALA A 15 86.12 106.11 -1.84
CA ALA A 15 87.11 105.21 -1.24
C ALA A 15 88.51 105.41 -1.83
N LEU A 16 88.64 105.62 -3.15
CA LEU A 16 89.93 105.92 -3.77
C LEU A 16 90.47 107.28 -3.32
N VAL A 17 89.61 108.30 -3.22
CA VAL A 17 89.99 109.62 -2.73
C VAL A 17 90.41 109.56 -1.25
N ALA A 18 89.67 108.83 -0.41
CA ALA A 18 90.04 108.60 0.98
C ALA A 18 91.36 107.83 1.15
N ALA A 19 91.70 106.98 0.17
CA ALA A 19 92.99 106.30 0.09
C ALA A 19 94.14 107.18 -0.46
N GLY A 20 93.89 108.48 -0.67
CA GLY A 20 94.91 109.47 -1.07
C GLY A 20 95.04 109.68 -2.57
N VAL A 21 94.13 109.15 -3.38
CA VAL A 21 94.08 109.45 -4.83
C VAL A 21 93.47 110.83 -5.04
N MET A 22 94.07 111.63 -5.92
CA MET A 22 93.50 112.92 -6.35
C MET A 22 92.08 112.74 -6.91
N ALA A 23 91.23 113.76 -6.78
CA ALA A 23 89.89 113.69 -7.35
C ALA A 23 89.97 113.54 -8.88
N LYS A 24 88.98 112.85 -9.48
CA LYS A 24 88.96 112.60 -10.94
C LYS A 24 89.14 113.89 -11.75
N GLN A 25 88.50 114.98 -11.32
CA GLN A 25 88.61 116.29 -11.98
C GLN A 25 90.04 116.86 -11.89
N GLU A 26 90.73 116.68 -10.77
CA GLU A 26 92.11 117.14 -10.59
C GLU A 26 93.09 116.32 -11.44
N ILE A 27 92.89 114.99 -11.52
CA ILE A 27 93.68 114.12 -12.42
C ILE A 27 93.47 114.55 -13.88
N GLN A 28 92.23 114.86 -14.27
CA GLN A 28 91.92 115.34 -15.62
C GLN A 28 92.66 116.65 -15.93
N GLN A 29 92.63 117.62 -15.01
CA GLN A 29 93.36 118.88 -15.14
C GLN A 29 94.87 118.66 -15.23
N GLU A 30 95.43 117.75 -14.43
CA GLU A 30 96.86 117.46 -14.43
C GLU A 30 97.30 116.80 -15.75
N VAL A 31 96.49 115.87 -16.27
CA VAL A 31 96.73 115.27 -17.59
C VAL A 31 96.67 116.33 -18.70
N GLU A 32 95.69 117.24 -18.67
CA GLU A 32 95.50 118.29 -19.68
C GLU A 32 96.71 119.23 -19.78
N LYS A 33 97.37 119.55 -18.66
CA LYS A 33 98.62 120.35 -18.64
C LYS A 33 99.74 119.72 -19.47
N PHE A 34 99.78 118.39 -19.57
CA PHE A 34 100.84 117.67 -20.27
C PHE A 34 100.48 117.31 -21.72
N VAL A 35 99.25 117.53 -22.16
CA VAL A 35 98.82 117.26 -23.55
C VAL A 35 99.66 118.04 -24.56
N PRO A 36 99.95 119.35 -24.40
CA PRO A 36 100.78 120.06 -25.38
C PRO A 36 102.21 119.50 -25.52
N LEU A 37 102.71 118.80 -24.50
CA LEU A 37 104.06 118.21 -24.50
C LEU A 37 104.14 116.88 -25.26
N THR A 38 103.02 116.30 -25.70
CA THR A 38 103.04 115.05 -26.47
C THR A 38 103.54 115.23 -27.89
N ASP A 39 103.37 116.44 -28.45
CA ASP A 39 103.72 116.78 -29.83
C ASP A 39 105.06 117.52 -29.94
N VAL A 40 105.77 117.69 -28.82
CA VAL A 40 107.08 118.36 -28.77
C VAL A 40 108.18 117.39 -29.22
N GLU A 41 108.91 117.77 -30.27
CA GLU A 41 110.11 117.06 -30.70
C GLU A 41 111.26 117.34 -29.71
N VAL A 42 111.90 116.28 -29.23
CA VAL A 42 112.99 116.39 -28.24
C VAL A 42 114.29 116.77 -28.95
N CYS A 43 114.51 118.08 -29.12
CA CYS A 43 115.62 118.62 -29.89
C CYS A 43 116.85 119.00 -29.04
N ASP A 44 116.73 119.08 -27.71
CA ASP A 44 117.83 119.44 -26.81
C ASP A 44 117.75 118.76 -25.43
N LYS A 45 118.80 118.94 -24.60
CA LYS A 45 118.85 118.35 -23.25
C LYS A 45 117.76 118.91 -22.32
N SER A 46 117.34 120.16 -22.54
CA SER A 46 116.33 120.84 -21.73
C SER A 46 114.95 120.19 -21.95
N THR A 47 114.50 120.14 -23.20
CA THR A 47 113.23 119.51 -23.61
C THR A 47 113.15 118.04 -23.24
N ARG A 48 114.26 117.27 -23.36
CA ARG A 48 114.33 115.87 -22.89
C ARG A 48 114.07 115.75 -21.39
N THR A 49 114.65 116.66 -20.60
CA THR A 49 114.55 116.64 -19.14
C THR A 49 113.13 116.97 -18.70
N GLU A 50 112.51 117.97 -19.34
CA GLU A 50 111.13 118.36 -19.12
C GLU A 50 110.14 117.22 -19.46
N VAL A 51 110.23 116.62 -20.64
CA VAL A 51 109.38 115.48 -21.04
C VAL A 51 109.56 114.30 -20.07
N HIS A 52 110.79 114.02 -19.63
CA HIS A 52 111.06 112.94 -18.68
C HIS A 52 110.47 113.21 -17.29
N GLN A 53 110.60 114.43 -16.77
CA GLN A 53 110.04 114.83 -15.48
C GLN A 53 108.51 114.71 -15.49
N ASN A 54 107.86 115.21 -16.54
CA ASN A 54 106.40 115.14 -16.69
C ASN A 54 105.90 113.70 -16.88
N TYR A 55 106.63 112.88 -17.64
CA TYR A 55 106.36 111.45 -17.75
C TYR A 55 106.46 110.74 -16.38
N MET A 56 107.49 111.05 -15.58
CA MET A 56 107.62 110.50 -14.23
C MET A 56 106.47 110.95 -13.30
N ALA A 57 106.00 112.19 -13.42
CA ALA A 57 104.86 112.70 -12.66
C ALA A 57 103.57 111.94 -12.98
N LEU A 58 103.21 111.79 -14.26
CA LEU A 58 102.04 110.99 -14.68
C LEU A 58 102.18 109.51 -14.31
N ARG A 59 103.40 108.95 -14.43
CA ARG A 59 103.67 107.57 -14.01
C ARG A 59 103.49 107.40 -12.50
N ALA A 60 103.90 108.37 -11.68
CA ALA A 60 103.71 108.35 -10.24
C ALA A 60 102.22 108.35 -9.88
N ILE A 61 101.44 109.29 -10.44
CA ILE A 61 99.98 109.36 -10.26
C ILE A 61 99.31 108.03 -10.61
N ARG A 62 99.67 107.42 -11.75
CA ARG A 62 99.13 106.10 -12.15
C ARG A 62 99.46 105.00 -11.15
N LEU A 63 100.69 104.95 -10.65
CA LEU A 63 101.12 103.94 -9.68
C LEU A 63 100.38 104.12 -8.35
N ASP A 64 100.14 105.36 -7.93
CA ASP A 64 99.41 105.65 -6.70
C ASP A 64 97.93 105.28 -6.81
N ILE A 65 97.28 105.52 -7.95
CA ILE A 65 95.93 105.00 -8.23
C ILE A 65 95.88 103.47 -8.14
N GLN A 66 96.85 102.78 -8.76
CA GLN A 66 96.90 101.31 -8.74
C GLN A 66 97.11 100.76 -7.33
N LYS A 67 98.01 101.37 -6.55
CA LYS A 67 98.27 100.99 -5.15
C LYS A 67 97.03 101.23 -4.28
N ALA A 68 96.41 102.41 -4.39
CA ALA A 68 95.22 102.78 -3.64
C ALA A 68 94.02 101.87 -3.99
N SER A 69 93.84 101.55 -5.27
CA SER A 69 92.79 100.61 -5.71
C SER A 69 92.98 99.21 -5.16
N LYS A 70 94.22 98.73 -5.10
CA LYS A 70 94.55 97.44 -4.48
C LYS A 70 94.25 97.47 -2.98
N ALA A 71 94.74 98.49 -2.26
CA ALA A 71 94.53 98.64 -0.82
C ALA A 71 93.04 98.75 -0.45
N ALA A 72 92.25 99.54 -1.19
CA ALA A 72 90.81 99.70 -0.95
C ALA A 72 90.01 98.39 -1.11
N ARG A 73 90.45 97.51 -2.02
CA ARG A 73 89.82 96.20 -2.24
C ARG A 73 90.27 95.15 -1.21
N GLU A 74 91.53 95.22 -0.75
CA GLU A 74 92.06 94.29 0.26
C GLU A 74 91.25 94.33 1.56
N ASP A 75 90.92 95.53 2.05
CA ASP A 75 90.12 95.71 3.26
C ASP A 75 88.68 95.19 3.09
N SER A 76 88.04 95.50 1.96
CA SER A 76 86.69 94.99 1.63
C SER A 76 86.64 93.45 1.55
N VAL A 77 87.68 92.85 0.95
CA VAL A 77 87.80 91.39 0.86
C VAL A 77 88.06 90.78 2.25
N ALA A 78 88.87 91.41 3.09
CA ALA A 78 89.10 90.97 4.46
C ALA A 78 87.80 91.02 5.31
N PHE A 79 87.04 92.11 5.22
CA PHE A 79 85.77 92.26 5.93
C PHE A 79 84.74 91.20 5.52
N SER A 80 84.52 90.99 4.22
CA SER A 80 83.58 89.97 3.74
C SER A 80 83.94 88.55 4.20
N LYS A 81 85.24 88.22 4.23
CA LYS A 81 85.71 86.94 4.79
C LYS A 81 85.47 86.83 6.29
N ALA A 82 85.66 87.92 7.04
CA ALA A 82 85.39 87.94 8.48
C ALA A 82 83.90 87.75 8.79
N VAL A 83 83.00 88.38 8.02
CA VAL A 83 81.54 88.19 8.16
C VAL A 83 81.14 86.74 7.90
N LEU A 84 81.65 86.12 6.84
CA LEU A 84 81.39 84.71 6.53
C LEU A 84 81.94 83.75 7.61
N ALA A 85 83.09 84.08 8.19
CA ALA A 85 83.65 83.31 9.29
C ALA A 85 82.75 83.40 10.54
N GLU A 86 82.32 84.61 10.90
CA GLU A 86 81.41 84.84 12.03
C GLU A 86 80.06 84.15 11.83
N GLU A 87 79.46 84.26 10.63
CA GLU A 87 78.24 83.53 10.27
C GLU A 87 78.41 82.01 10.51
N LYS A 88 79.54 81.46 10.09
CA LYS A 88 79.84 80.04 10.26
C LYS A 88 79.98 79.65 11.74
N GLU A 89 80.65 80.47 12.55
CA GLU A 89 80.79 80.23 13.99
C GLU A 89 79.44 80.30 14.71
N LEU A 90 78.63 81.33 14.41
CA LEU A 90 77.29 81.49 14.97
C LEU A 90 76.36 80.34 14.56
N THR A 91 76.41 79.93 13.29
CA THR A 91 75.66 78.76 12.80
C THR A 91 76.12 77.49 13.51
N ALA A 92 77.43 77.26 13.63
CA ALA A 92 77.99 76.10 14.31
C ALA A 92 77.63 76.03 15.80
N LEU A 93 77.40 77.17 16.46
CA LEU A 93 76.92 77.23 17.83
C LEU A 93 75.45 76.79 17.94
N ILE A 94 74.60 77.21 17.00
CA ILE A 94 73.14 77.01 17.06
C ILE A 94 72.73 75.62 16.54
N THR A 95 73.27 75.17 15.41
CA THR A 95 72.88 73.91 14.75
C THR A 95 72.85 72.69 15.67
N PRO A 96 73.90 72.36 16.47
CA PRO A 96 73.86 71.17 17.31
C PRO A 96 72.79 71.25 18.42
N VAL A 97 72.42 72.46 18.85
CA VAL A 97 71.34 72.66 19.83
C VAL A 97 69.98 72.48 19.16
N GLU A 98 69.76 73.08 18.00
CA GLU A 98 68.54 72.89 17.21
C GLU A 98 68.29 71.41 16.87
N GLU A 99 69.32 70.69 16.44
CA GLU A 99 69.23 69.26 16.13
C GLU A 99 68.89 68.43 17.37
N LYS A 100 69.47 68.74 18.53
CA LYS A 100 69.13 68.07 19.80
C LYS A 100 67.69 68.36 20.24
N LEU A 101 67.24 69.61 20.13
CA LEU A 101 65.87 69.99 20.48
C LEU A 101 64.86 69.30 19.56
N LYS A 102 65.13 69.26 18.26
CA LYS A 102 64.32 68.53 17.28
C LYS A 102 64.27 67.03 17.62
N ALA A 103 65.42 66.40 17.85
CA ALA A 103 65.48 64.98 18.19
C ALA A 103 64.74 64.65 19.50
N ASN A 104 64.79 65.53 20.51
CA ASN A 104 64.05 65.35 21.76
C ASN A 104 62.54 65.47 21.56
N ARG A 105 62.07 66.43 20.75
CA ARG A 105 60.66 66.56 20.38
C ARG A 105 60.18 65.31 19.65
N ASP A 106 60.91 64.90 18.61
CA ASP A 106 60.52 63.77 17.76
C ASP A 106 60.47 62.46 18.57
N LYS A 107 61.43 62.23 19.48
CA LYS A 107 61.41 61.09 20.42
C LYS A 107 60.19 61.10 21.34
N TYR A 108 59.80 62.26 21.85
CA TYR A 108 58.61 62.38 22.70
C TYR A 108 57.33 62.10 21.90
N ASP A 109 57.21 62.68 20.69
CA ASP A 109 56.06 62.47 19.82
C ASP A 109 55.93 60.99 19.40
N GLU A 110 57.05 60.32 19.09
CA GLU A 110 57.10 58.88 18.83
C GLU A 110 56.66 58.06 20.05
N LYS A 111 57.16 58.39 21.25
CA LYS A 111 56.75 57.72 22.50
C LYS A 111 55.25 57.85 22.74
N ILE A 112 54.69 59.06 22.61
CA ILE A 112 53.24 59.29 22.79
C ILE A 112 52.44 58.56 21.72
N LYS A 113 52.90 58.54 20.47
CA LYS A 113 52.25 57.79 19.39
C LYS A 113 52.26 56.28 19.68
N ALA A 114 53.38 55.73 20.13
CA ALA A 114 53.52 54.33 20.51
C ALA A 114 52.64 53.97 21.71
N GLU A 115 52.60 54.80 22.76
CA GLU A 115 51.74 54.60 23.94
C GLU A 115 50.25 54.64 23.56
N LYS A 116 49.83 55.61 22.74
CA LYS A 116 48.45 55.68 22.23
C LYS A 116 48.10 54.45 21.38
N GLN A 117 49.01 53.99 20.55
CA GLN A 117 48.79 52.81 19.71
C GLN A 117 48.70 51.53 20.56
N ALA A 118 49.61 51.36 21.52
CA ALA A 118 49.58 50.24 22.46
C ALA A 118 48.31 50.24 23.32
N ALA A 119 47.85 51.41 23.77
CA ALA A 119 46.59 51.53 24.50
C ALA A 119 45.37 51.15 23.62
N LYS A 120 45.34 51.61 22.36
CA LYS A 120 44.29 51.22 21.40
C LYS A 120 44.29 49.72 21.12
N GLU A 121 45.46 49.13 20.89
CA GLU A 121 45.60 47.69 20.66
C GLU A 121 45.20 46.89 21.89
N ARG A 122 45.57 47.35 23.10
CA ARG A 122 45.13 46.73 24.35
C ARG A 122 43.62 46.72 24.46
N VAL A 123 42.98 47.88 24.28
CA VAL A 123 41.50 48.00 24.34
C VAL A 123 40.84 47.11 23.28
N HIS A 124 41.32 47.16 22.03
CA HIS A 124 40.77 46.34 20.95
C HIS A 124 40.87 44.83 21.25
N ASN A 125 42.00 44.38 21.81
CA ASN A 125 42.19 42.98 22.16
C ASN A 125 41.27 42.54 23.31
N LEU A 126 41.08 43.39 24.31
CA LEU A 126 40.14 43.14 25.41
C LEU A 126 38.69 43.06 24.90
N GLU A 127 38.27 44.02 24.07
CA GLU A 127 36.94 44.02 23.44
C GLU A 127 36.70 42.77 22.58
N LYS A 128 37.71 42.37 21.80
CA LYS A 128 37.65 41.14 21.00
C LYS A 128 37.53 39.89 21.88
N ALA A 129 38.24 39.84 23.00
CA ALA A 129 38.14 38.73 23.95
C ALA A 129 36.76 38.65 24.60
N VAL A 130 36.17 39.79 25.00
CA VAL A 130 34.79 39.87 25.52
C VAL A 130 33.79 39.43 24.44
N ALA A 131 33.93 39.92 23.21
CA ALA A 131 33.05 39.55 22.10
C ALA A 131 33.13 38.04 21.79
N ALA A 132 34.31 37.44 21.89
CA ALA A 132 34.48 36.00 21.72
C ALA A 132 33.73 35.19 22.79
N ILE A 133 33.71 35.66 24.05
CA ILE A 133 32.91 35.05 25.12
C ILE A 133 31.42 35.16 24.78
N SER A 134 30.94 36.35 24.41
CA SER A 134 29.55 36.59 24.04
C SER A 134 29.08 35.79 22.82
N ALA A 135 29.98 35.41 21.91
CA ALA A 135 29.66 34.63 20.72
C ALA A 135 29.58 33.10 20.97
N THR A 136 30.01 32.62 22.13
CA THR A 136 30.00 31.17 22.47
C THR A 136 28.63 30.49 22.24
N PRO A 137 27.47 31.10 22.58
CA PRO A 137 26.16 30.48 22.38
C PRO A 137 25.85 30.12 20.92
N GLN A 138 26.44 30.83 19.95
CA GLN A 138 26.27 30.52 18.53
C GLN A 138 26.73 29.11 18.16
N GLN A 139 27.68 28.55 18.92
CA GLN A 139 28.18 27.19 18.72
C GLN A 139 27.20 26.10 19.17
N GLY A 140 26.19 26.45 19.99
CA GLY A 140 25.16 25.52 20.46
C GLY A 140 24.00 25.34 19.49
N ILE A 141 23.91 26.17 18.43
CA ILE A 141 22.78 26.14 17.50
C ILE A 141 22.76 24.80 16.75
N GLY A 142 21.65 24.07 16.87
CA GLY A 142 21.43 22.78 16.18
C GLY A 142 22.18 21.59 16.79
N LYS A 143 22.81 21.76 17.95
CA LYS A 143 23.43 20.67 18.71
C LYS A 143 22.44 20.00 19.65
N SER A 144 22.76 18.79 20.08
CA SER A 144 22.01 18.03 21.08
C SER A 144 22.10 18.64 22.48
N SER A 145 21.18 18.29 23.37
CA SER A 145 21.17 18.73 24.77
C SER A 145 22.49 18.39 25.49
N SER A 146 23.03 17.19 25.24
CA SER A 146 24.30 16.75 25.82
C SER A 146 25.47 17.64 25.38
N GLU A 147 25.56 17.98 24.09
CA GLU A 147 26.65 18.82 23.57
C GLU A 147 26.54 20.27 24.05
N ILE A 148 25.32 20.82 24.14
CA ILE A 148 25.08 22.16 24.70
C ILE A 148 25.48 22.18 26.17
N ASN A 149 25.18 21.13 26.93
CA ASN A 149 25.58 21.03 28.34
C ASN A 149 27.11 20.98 28.51
N GLU A 150 27.83 20.30 27.63
CA GLU A 150 29.30 20.35 27.64
C GLU A 150 29.83 21.77 27.36
N LEU A 151 29.25 22.50 26.39
CA LEU A 151 29.61 23.91 26.16
C LEU A 151 29.36 24.79 27.39
N ILE A 152 28.25 24.56 28.11
CA ILE A 152 27.97 25.26 29.38
C ILE A 152 29.05 24.97 30.42
N LYS A 153 29.47 23.69 30.56
CA LYS A 153 30.52 23.29 31.51
C LYS A 153 31.86 23.94 31.17
N GLU A 154 32.27 23.90 29.91
CA GLU A 154 33.51 24.52 29.43
C GLU A 154 33.50 26.03 29.70
N LEU A 155 32.40 26.72 29.36
CA LEU A 155 32.28 28.15 29.56
C LEU A 155 32.26 28.53 31.06
N ARG A 156 31.60 27.72 31.91
CA ARG A 156 31.63 27.90 33.37
C ARG A 156 33.03 27.70 33.94
N ALA A 157 33.77 26.70 33.46
CA ALA A 157 35.12 26.39 33.90
C ALA A 157 36.15 27.44 33.46
N ARG A 158 35.91 28.17 32.36
CA ARG A 158 36.79 29.26 31.92
C ARG A 158 36.88 30.36 32.97
N GLU A 159 38.04 30.56 33.56
CA GLU A 159 38.26 31.66 34.51
C GLU A 159 38.31 33.01 33.77
N VAL A 160 37.67 34.03 34.34
CA VAL A 160 37.74 35.42 33.86
C VAL A 160 38.41 36.20 34.98
N THR A 161 39.70 36.47 34.83
CA THR A 161 40.55 37.00 35.90
C THR A 161 40.89 38.47 35.69
N GLU A 162 41.16 39.18 36.79
CA GLU A 162 41.62 40.57 36.75
C GLU A 162 42.94 40.73 35.99
N ALA A 163 43.81 39.72 36.05
CA ALA A 163 45.09 39.71 35.35
C ALA A 163 44.95 39.75 33.82
N GLU A 164 43.90 39.12 33.27
CA GLU A 164 43.65 39.06 31.83
C GLU A 164 42.83 40.24 31.31
N PHE A 165 41.80 40.64 32.05
CA PHE A 165 40.82 41.61 31.57
C PHE A 165 40.98 43.02 32.16
N ALA A 166 41.75 43.20 33.23
CA ALA A 166 41.98 44.50 33.88
C ALA A 166 40.66 45.31 34.04
N GLU A 167 40.57 46.51 33.49
CA GLU A 167 39.35 47.33 33.56
C GLU A 167 38.13 46.74 32.82
N TYR A 168 38.31 45.75 31.94
CA TYR A 168 37.25 45.01 31.24
C TYR A 168 36.77 43.77 32.00
N LEU A 169 37.24 43.54 33.23
CA LEU A 169 36.82 42.38 34.04
C LEU A 169 35.30 42.30 34.19
N ALA A 170 34.65 43.40 34.58
CA ALA A 170 33.19 43.42 34.76
C ALA A 170 32.42 43.15 33.46
N PRO A 171 32.73 43.81 32.31
CA PRO A 171 32.17 43.45 31.01
C PRO A 171 32.39 41.98 30.63
N ALA A 172 33.58 41.42 30.86
CA ALA A 172 33.89 40.03 30.52
C ALA A 172 33.10 39.03 31.38
N THR A 173 32.96 39.29 32.67
CA THR A 173 32.14 38.49 33.59
C THR A 173 30.67 38.55 33.19
N SER A 174 30.15 39.75 32.91
CA SER A 174 28.76 39.91 32.45
C SER A 174 28.51 39.21 31.11
N ALA A 175 29.45 39.30 30.16
CA ALA A 175 29.39 38.58 28.89
C ALA A 175 29.37 37.06 29.10
N LYS A 176 30.18 36.54 30.03
CA LYS A 176 30.21 35.12 30.38
C LYS A 176 28.88 34.68 30.99
N GLU A 177 28.35 35.43 31.95
CA GLU A 177 27.06 35.12 32.60
C GLU A 177 25.91 35.13 31.59
N SER A 178 25.85 36.15 30.72
CA SER A 178 24.85 36.25 29.67
C SER A 178 24.94 35.10 28.67
N ALA A 179 26.16 34.72 28.26
CA ALA A 179 26.39 33.58 27.37
C ALA A 179 25.99 32.25 28.02
N ILE A 180 26.28 32.06 29.32
CA ILE A 180 25.83 30.88 30.07
C ILE A 180 24.30 30.83 30.15
N GLN A 181 23.64 31.98 30.37
CA GLN A 181 22.18 32.03 30.42
C GLN A 181 21.58 31.64 29.06
N GLN A 182 22.06 32.22 27.97
CA GLN A 182 21.58 31.89 26.62
C GLN A 182 21.79 30.40 26.30
N LEU A 183 22.95 29.83 26.62
CA LEU A 183 23.19 28.40 26.44
C LEU A 183 22.27 27.54 27.32
N SER A 184 21.95 28.00 28.54
CA SER A 184 21.04 27.29 29.45
C SER A 184 19.61 27.28 28.92
N ASP A 185 19.16 28.39 28.32
CA ASP A 185 17.86 28.47 27.65
C ASP A 185 17.83 27.52 26.44
N MET A 186 18.88 27.54 25.59
CA MET A 186 19.03 26.61 24.46
C MET A 186 19.07 25.14 24.90
N TYR A 187 19.72 24.84 26.03
CA TYR A 187 19.74 23.50 26.61
C TYR A 187 18.34 23.04 27.03
N SER A 188 17.59 23.91 27.71
CA SER A 188 16.21 23.61 28.11
C SER A 188 15.32 23.34 26.88
N ASP A 189 15.46 24.14 25.83
CA ASP A 189 14.73 23.96 24.58
C ASP A 189 15.09 22.64 23.88
N ALA A 190 16.38 22.28 23.87
CA ALA A 190 16.87 21.04 23.29
C ALA A 190 16.37 19.80 24.06
N VAL A 191 16.44 19.82 25.40
CA VAL A 191 15.87 18.74 26.23
C VAL A 191 14.38 18.57 25.96
N ALA A 192 13.62 19.67 25.92
CA ALA A 192 12.19 19.61 25.63
C ALA A 192 11.88 19.14 24.20
N ALA A 193 12.77 19.38 23.22
CA ALA A 193 12.63 18.85 21.86
C ALA A 193 12.90 17.35 21.82
N GLU A 194 13.98 16.88 22.45
CA GLU A 194 14.35 15.47 22.54
C GLU A 194 13.28 14.64 23.28
N GLU A 195 12.72 15.16 24.38
CA GLU A 195 11.61 14.53 25.10
C GLU A 195 10.36 14.39 24.22
N ARG A 196 9.99 15.43 23.47
CA ARG A 196 8.86 15.38 22.53
C ARG A 196 9.09 14.37 21.41
N GLU A 197 10.31 14.26 20.90
CA GLU A 197 10.67 13.27 19.89
C GLU A 197 10.59 11.84 20.45
N ALA A 198 11.09 11.62 21.67
CA ALA A 198 10.99 10.34 22.36
C ALA A 198 9.53 9.93 22.66
N GLU A 199 8.69 10.87 23.12
CA GLU A 199 7.25 10.64 23.31
C GLU A 199 6.55 10.26 22.01
N LEU A 200 6.86 10.97 20.91
CA LEU A 200 6.29 10.69 19.60
C LEU A 200 6.73 9.30 19.09
N GLU A 201 7.99 8.93 19.31
CA GLU A 201 8.49 7.61 18.95
C GLU A 201 7.84 6.50 19.79
N ALA A 202 7.70 6.69 21.10
CA ALA A 202 6.98 5.77 21.98
C ALA A 202 5.51 5.60 21.54
N LEU A 203 4.84 6.68 21.17
CA LEU A 203 3.47 6.64 20.64
C LEU A 203 3.39 5.87 19.31
N ARG A 204 4.37 6.05 18.41
CA ARG A 204 4.47 5.29 17.17
C ARG A 204 4.68 3.80 17.42
N GLN A 205 5.51 3.44 18.39
CA GLN A 205 5.74 2.05 18.79
C GLN A 205 4.47 1.42 19.38
N GLN A 206 3.78 2.12 20.28
CA GLN A 206 2.49 1.66 20.84
C GLN A 206 1.43 1.50 19.75
N ALA A 207 1.35 2.43 18.80
CA ALA A 207 0.42 2.33 17.68
C ALA A 207 0.75 1.14 16.77
N ALA A 208 2.03 0.89 16.50
CA ALA A 208 2.48 -0.28 15.73
C ALA A 208 2.17 -1.59 16.45
N GLU A 209 2.39 -1.68 17.76
CA GLU A 209 2.04 -2.86 18.56
C GLU A 209 0.53 -3.09 18.61
N ALA A 210 -0.26 -2.04 18.83
CA ALA A 210 -1.72 -2.12 18.80
C ALA A 210 -2.24 -2.56 17.43
N GLN A 211 -1.59 -2.12 16.34
CA GLN A 211 -1.92 -2.55 14.99
C GLN A 211 -1.59 -4.03 14.78
N ARG A 212 -0.43 -4.49 15.24
CA ARG A 212 -0.07 -5.92 15.19
C ARG A 212 -1.05 -6.78 15.98
N LEU A 213 -1.48 -6.34 17.15
CA LEU A 213 -2.47 -7.07 17.96
C LEU A 213 -3.83 -7.14 17.24
N LYS A 214 -4.27 -6.05 16.61
CA LYS A 214 -5.50 -6.04 15.79
C LYS A 214 -5.41 -6.98 14.60
N GLU A 215 -4.26 -7.02 13.92
CA GLU A 215 -4.03 -7.93 12.79
C GLU A 215 -4.00 -9.38 13.24
N GLU A 216 -3.38 -9.69 14.37
CA GLU A 216 -3.38 -11.02 14.98
C GLU A 216 -4.80 -11.45 15.39
N GLN A 217 -5.56 -10.57 16.05
CA GLN A 217 -6.96 -10.82 16.40
C GLN A 217 -7.82 -11.04 15.15
N ALA A 218 -7.64 -10.24 14.10
CA ALA A 218 -8.36 -10.41 12.84
C ALA A 218 -8.00 -11.74 12.16
N ALA A 219 -6.72 -12.12 12.18
CA ALA A 219 -6.27 -13.40 11.65
C ALA A 219 -6.80 -14.59 12.47
N GLU A 220 -6.90 -14.46 13.79
CA GLU A 220 -7.49 -15.47 14.66
C GLU A 220 -9.00 -15.60 14.45
N ILE A 221 -9.73 -14.49 14.38
CA ILE A 221 -11.16 -14.48 14.04
C ILE A 221 -11.38 -15.14 12.68
N LYS A 222 -10.53 -14.83 11.69
CA LYS A 222 -10.60 -15.46 10.36
C LYS A 222 -10.34 -16.97 10.45
N ARG A 223 -9.33 -17.41 11.20
CA ARG A 223 -9.07 -18.85 11.44
C ARG A 223 -10.25 -19.54 12.11
N GLN A 224 -10.87 -18.92 13.10
CA GLN A 224 -12.07 -19.44 13.76
C GLN A 224 -13.26 -19.52 12.80
N GLN A 225 -13.46 -18.51 11.96
CA GLN A 225 -14.50 -18.53 10.92
C GLN A 225 -14.26 -19.64 9.90
N GLU A 226 -13.03 -19.80 9.40
CA GLU A 226 -12.66 -20.88 8.49
C GLU A 226 -12.86 -22.27 9.12
N GLU A 227 -12.53 -22.43 10.40
CA GLU A 227 -12.78 -23.66 11.16
C GLU A 227 -14.27 -23.95 11.33
N ILE A 228 -15.07 -22.93 11.69
CA ILE A 228 -16.54 -23.05 11.80
C ILE A 228 -17.14 -23.41 10.44
N GLU A 229 -16.73 -22.75 9.35
CA GLU A 229 -17.17 -23.09 7.99
C GLU A 229 -16.79 -24.53 7.62
N ARG A 230 -15.58 -24.98 7.98
CA ARG A 230 -15.16 -26.37 7.76
C ARG A 230 -16.07 -27.34 8.50
N GLN A 231 -16.33 -27.09 9.78
CA GLN A 231 -17.23 -27.91 10.59
C GLN A 231 -18.67 -27.93 10.04
N GLN A 232 -19.18 -26.79 9.57
CA GLN A 232 -20.48 -26.72 8.93
C GLN A 232 -20.54 -27.54 7.63
N ARG A 233 -19.52 -27.43 6.77
CA ARG A 233 -19.42 -28.24 5.55
C ARG A 233 -19.32 -29.74 5.86
N GLU A 234 -18.53 -30.12 6.86
CA GLU A 234 -18.44 -31.51 7.30
C GLU A 234 -19.77 -32.02 7.86
N ALA A 235 -20.46 -31.23 8.68
CA ALA A 235 -21.78 -31.58 9.22
C ALA A 235 -22.86 -31.65 8.13
N GLU A 236 -22.84 -30.75 7.15
CA GLU A 236 -23.75 -30.79 6.01
C GLU A 236 -23.46 -32.00 5.13
N ALA A 237 -22.19 -32.28 4.80
CA ALA A 237 -21.80 -33.49 4.08
C ALA A 237 -22.20 -34.77 4.83
N ALA A 238 -22.10 -34.78 6.17
CA ALA A 238 -22.57 -35.90 6.99
C ALA A 238 -24.09 -36.05 6.94
N LYS A 239 -24.85 -34.94 6.97
CA LYS A 239 -26.32 -34.96 6.81
C LYS A 239 -26.73 -35.46 5.44
N VAL A 240 -26.06 -35.02 4.37
CA VAL A 240 -26.31 -35.49 3.00
C VAL A 240 -26.04 -36.99 2.91
N LYS A 241 -24.88 -37.47 3.39
CA LYS A 241 -24.59 -38.92 3.42
C LYS A 241 -25.60 -39.71 4.25
N ALA A 242 -26.06 -39.18 5.38
CA ALA A 242 -27.08 -39.83 6.20
C ALA A 242 -28.45 -39.85 5.50
N ALA A 243 -28.81 -38.79 4.78
CA ALA A 243 -30.04 -38.74 3.97
C ALA A 243 -29.97 -39.69 2.78
N GLU A 244 -28.83 -39.76 2.09
CA GLU A 244 -28.57 -40.73 1.02
C GLU A 244 -28.64 -42.18 1.54
N ALA A 245 -28.06 -42.45 2.72
CA ALA A 245 -28.13 -43.77 3.35
C ALA A 245 -29.57 -44.15 3.73
N LYS A 246 -30.35 -43.21 4.28
CA LYS A 246 -31.78 -43.42 4.56
C LYS A 246 -32.59 -43.64 3.29
N ALA A 247 -32.38 -42.82 2.25
CA ALA A 247 -33.06 -42.97 0.97
C ALA A 247 -32.68 -44.29 0.27
N ALA A 248 -31.43 -44.73 0.38
CA ALA A 248 -30.98 -46.03 -0.12
C ALA A 248 -31.66 -47.19 0.64
N GLU A 249 -31.80 -47.07 1.96
CA GLU A 249 -32.51 -48.04 2.79
C GLU A 249 -34.01 -48.07 2.49
N GLU A 250 -34.66 -46.91 2.35
CA GLU A 250 -36.06 -46.81 1.94
C GLU A 250 -36.28 -47.40 0.54
N ARG A 251 -35.37 -47.18 -0.41
CA ARG A 251 -35.41 -47.83 -1.73
C ARG A 251 -35.23 -49.34 -1.63
N ARG A 252 -34.39 -49.83 -0.71
CA ARG A 252 -34.20 -51.26 -0.47
C ARG A 252 -35.47 -51.89 0.09
N ILE A 253 -36.09 -51.24 1.08
CA ILE A 253 -37.36 -51.67 1.68
C ILE A 253 -38.48 -51.64 0.63
N ALA A 254 -38.62 -50.55 -0.13
CA ALA A 254 -39.62 -50.45 -1.20
C ALA A 254 -39.41 -51.50 -2.30
N ALA A 255 -38.15 -51.80 -2.67
CA ALA A 255 -37.84 -52.85 -3.64
C ALA A 255 -38.15 -54.25 -3.08
N GLU A 256 -37.94 -54.49 -1.79
CA GLU A 256 -38.29 -55.75 -1.12
C GLU A 256 -39.81 -55.92 -1.00
N GLU A 257 -40.53 -54.85 -0.66
CA GLU A 257 -41.99 -54.82 -0.60
C GLU A 257 -42.62 -55.03 -1.98
N GLN A 258 -42.09 -54.36 -3.02
CA GLN A 258 -42.51 -54.56 -4.40
C GLN A 258 -42.29 -56.01 -4.85
N ARG A 259 -41.13 -56.61 -4.50
CA ARG A 259 -40.87 -58.04 -4.76
C ARG A 259 -41.84 -58.96 -4.03
N ARG A 260 -42.25 -58.61 -2.81
CA ARG A 260 -43.27 -59.38 -2.06
C ARG A 260 -44.64 -59.27 -2.71
N ILE A 261 -45.05 -58.08 -3.13
CA ILE A 261 -46.31 -57.85 -3.84
C ILE A 261 -46.32 -58.63 -5.15
N GLU A 262 -45.28 -58.52 -5.97
CA GLU A 262 -45.16 -59.26 -7.23
C GLU A 262 -45.15 -60.79 -7.01
N ALA A 263 -44.51 -61.28 -5.95
CA ALA A 263 -44.53 -62.70 -5.59
C ALA A 263 -45.92 -63.16 -5.13
N GLU A 264 -46.64 -62.33 -4.37
CA GLU A 264 -48.01 -62.61 -3.95
C GLU A 264 -49.00 -62.57 -5.11
N GLU A 265 -48.87 -61.61 -6.02
CA GLU A 265 -49.65 -61.53 -7.27
C GLU A 265 -49.36 -62.72 -8.18
N ARG A 266 -48.10 -63.12 -8.35
CA ARG A 266 -47.75 -64.36 -9.07
C ARG A 266 -48.36 -65.59 -8.41
N ARG A 267 -48.38 -65.66 -7.07
CA ARG A 267 -49.00 -66.76 -6.34
C ARG A 267 -50.52 -66.77 -6.50
N LYS A 268 -51.18 -65.61 -6.47
CA LYS A 268 -52.62 -65.46 -6.75
C LYS A 268 -52.94 -65.84 -8.19
N ALA A 269 -52.19 -65.34 -9.16
CA ALA A 269 -52.34 -65.69 -10.58
C ALA A 269 -52.11 -67.19 -10.84
N GLN A 270 -51.13 -67.81 -10.18
CA GLN A 270 -50.93 -69.26 -10.25
C GLN A 270 -52.06 -70.05 -9.59
N ALA A 271 -52.59 -69.58 -8.46
CA ALA A 271 -53.73 -70.21 -7.80
C ALA A 271 -55.03 -70.07 -8.62
N GLU A 272 -55.24 -68.93 -9.27
CA GLU A 272 -56.37 -68.69 -10.17
C GLU A 272 -56.23 -69.52 -11.45
N ALA A 273 -55.04 -69.57 -12.07
CA ALA A 273 -54.76 -70.44 -13.20
C ALA A 273 -54.95 -71.93 -12.85
N ALA A 274 -54.56 -72.35 -11.64
CA ALA A 274 -54.81 -73.70 -11.15
C ALA A 274 -56.31 -73.98 -10.91
N ARG A 275 -57.07 -73.01 -10.37
CA ARG A 275 -58.53 -73.12 -10.24
C ARG A 275 -59.22 -73.21 -11.60
N LEU A 276 -58.83 -72.37 -12.57
CA LEU A 276 -59.36 -72.43 -13.93
C LEU A 276 -59.01 -73.75 -14.64
N ALA A 277 -57.83 -74.31 -14.38
CA ALA A 277 -57.45 -75.63 -14.89
C ALA A 277 -58.26 -76.76 -14.23
N GLU A 278 -58.53 -76.68 -12.93
CA GLU A 278 -59.39 -77.63 -12.22
C GLU A 278 -60.85 -77.51 -12.66
N GLU A 279 -61.35 -76.29 -12.89
CA GLU A 279 -62.68 -76.02 -13.40
C GLU A 279 -62.84 -76.49 -14.85
N LYS A 280 -61.82 -76.30 -15.70
CA LYS A 280 -61.78 -76.91 -17.04
C LYS A 280 -61.76 -78.44 -16.98
N LYS A 281 -61.01 -79.04 -16.05
CA LYS A 281 -61.03 -80.50 -15.85
C LYS A 281 -62.37 -81.02 -15.34
N LYS A 282 -63.06 -80.27 -14.47
CA LYS A 282 -64.41 -80.60 -14.02
C LYS A 282 -65.44 -80.44 -15.15
N ALA A 283 -65.35 -79.37 -15.93
CA ALA A 283 -66.20 -79.16 -17.10
C ALA A 283 -65.97 -80.20 -18.21
N GLU A 284 -64.72 -80.61 -18.47
CA GLU A 284 -64.40 -81.72 -19.39
C GLU A 284 -64.89 -83.07 -18.86
N ALA A 285 -64.76 -83.34 -17.55
CA ALA A 285 -65.27 -84.56 -16.94
C ALA A 285 -66.81 -84.61 -16.96
N GLU A 286 -67.48 -83.48 -16.76
CA GLU A 286 -68.94 -83.35 -16.84
C GLU A 286 -69.44 -83.45 -18.28
N ALA A 287 -68.76 -82.82 -19.24
CA ALA A 287 -69.04 -82.96 -20.66
C ALA A 287 -68.82 -84.40 -21.16
N ALA A 288 -67.79 -85.09 -20.67
CA ALA A 288 -67.56 -86.51 -20.97
C ALA A 288 -68.63 -87.42 -20.35
N ARG A 289 -69.15 -87.09 -19.16
CA ARG A 289 -70.28 -87.80 -18.55
C ARG A 289 -71.57 -87.60 -19.34
N LEU A 290 -71.88 -86.37 -19.74
CA LEU A 290 -73.05 -86.03 -20.55
C LEU A 290 -72.98 -86.62 -21.96
N ALA A 291 -71.77 -86.75 -22.54
CA ALA A 291 -71.58 -87.44 -23.82
C ALA A 291 -71.86 -88.94 -23.68
N LYS A 292 -71.35 -89.58 -22.63
CA LYS A 292 -71.62 -91.00 -22.35
C LYS A 292 -73.10 -91.28 -22.06
N GLU A 293 -73.75 -90.40 -21.31
CA GLU A 293 -75.19 -90.52 -20.97
C GLU A 293 -76.09 -90.28 -22.20
N LYS A 294 -75.69 -89.41 -23.14
CA LYS A 294 -76.36 -89.26 -24.44
C LYS A 294 -76.14 -90.46 -25.37
N GLU A 295 -74.93 -91.03 -25.38
CA GLU A 295 -74.62 -92.20 -26.20
C GLU A 295 -75.36 -93.45 -25.68
N GLU A 296 -75.48 -93.62 -24.37
CA GLU A 296 -76.28 -94.68 -23.74
C GLU A 296 -77.80 -94.47 -24.00
N ALA A 297 -78.29 -93.22 -23.95
CA ALA A 297 -79.69 -92.92 -24.26
C ALA A 297 -80.06 -93.08 -25.75
N GLU A 298 -79.16 -92.74 -26.69
CA GLU A 298 -79.37 -92.97 -28.13
C GLU A 298 -79.28 -94.46 -28.49
N ALA A 299 -78.41 -95.24 -27.84
CA ALA A 299 -78.32 -96.69 -28.03
C ALA A 299 -79.58 -97.41 -27.51
N GLU A 300 -80.17 -96.95 -26.40
CA GLU A 300 -81.40 -97.53 -25.84
C GLU A 300 -82.64 -97.14 -26.68
N ALA A 301 -82.72 -95.91 -27.18
CA ALA A 301 -83.79 -95.48 -28.09
C ALA A 301 -83.76 -96.21 -29.45
N ALA A 302 -82.58 -96.49 -30.00
CA ALA A 302 -82.43 -97.27 -31.24
C ALA A 302 -82.89 -98.73 -31.06
N ARG A 303 -82.61 -99.34 -29.91
CA ARG A 303 -83.03 -100.72 -29.61
C ARG A 303 -84.55 -100.87 -29.48
N ILE A 304 -85.23 -99.88 -28.90
CA ILE A 304 -86.70 -99.87 -28.76
C ILE A 304 -87.40 -99.65 -30.11
N ALA A 305 -86.79 -98.88 -31.02
CA ALA A 305 -87.34 -98.66 -32.36
C ALA A 305 -87.24 -99.92 -33.26
N GLU A 306 -86.13 -100.65 -33.19
CA GLU A 306 -85.92 -101.88 -33.99
C GLU A 306 -86.82 -103.04 -33.53
N GLU A 307 -87.09 -103.15 -32.22
CA GLU A 307 -87.99 -104.15 -31.65
C GLU A 307 -89.48 -103.89 -32.00
N ALA A 308 -89.88 -102.62 -32.11
CA ALA A 308 -91.23 -102.23 -32.52
C ALA A 308 -91.51 -102.47 -34.01
N GLU A 309 -90.51 -102.32 -34.88
CA GLU A 309 -90.65 -102.55 -36.33
C GLU A 309 -90.68 -104.05 -36.67
N ALA A 310 -89.93 -104.88 -35.94
CA ALA A 310 -90.00 -106.34 -36.02
C ALA A 310 -91.37 -106.91 -35.59
N ALA A 311 -92.03 -106.28 -34.59
CA ALA A 311 -93.36 -106.68 -34.13
C ALA A 311 -94.47 -106.37 -35.16
N ARG A 312 -94.44 -105.20 -35.82
CA ARG A 312 -95.45 -104.85 -36.84
C ARG A 312 -95.38 -105.74 -38.09
N LEU A 313 -94.17 -106.12 -38.51
CA LEU A 313 -93.98 -106.98 -39.68
C LEU A 313 -94.38 -108.45 -39.42
N ALA A 314 -94.40 -108.88 -38.15
CA ALA A 314 -94.89 -110.20 -37.74
C ALA A 314 -96.42 -110.24 -37.60
N GLU A 315 -97.07 -109.14 -37.18
CA GLU A 315 -98.52 -109.05 -37.04
C GLU A 315 -99.25 -109.01 -38.40
N GLU A 316 -98.69 -108.30 -39.38
CA GLU A 316 -99.23 -108.21 -40.74
C GLU A 316 -99.17 -109.57 -41.49
N LYS A 317 -98.15 -110.39 -41.20
CA LYS A 317 -98.03 -111.75 -41.75
C LYS A 317 -98.84 -112.80 -40.98
N ARG A 318 -99.40 -112.47 -39.81
CA ARG A 318 -100.24 -113.39 -39.01
C ARG A 318 -101.73 -113.30 -39.33
N LEU A 319 -102.24 -112.14 -39.75
CA LEU A 319 -103.67 -111.98 -40.10
C LEU A 319 -103.99 -112.28 -41.58
N ALA A 320 -103.01 -112.35 -42.46
CA ALA A 320 -103.18 -112.93 -43.80
C ALA A 320 -103.36 -114.47 -43.79
N LEU A 321 -103.24 -115.12 -42.62
CA LEU A 321 -103.28 -116.58 -42.45
C LEU A 321 -104.50 -117.09 -41.65
N GLU A 322 -105.46 -116.24 -41.27
CA GLU A 322 -106.62 -116.63 -40.44
C GLU A 322 -107.99 -116.30 -41.07
N ALA A 323 -108.05 -116.19 -42.40
CA ALA A 323 -109.30 -116.08 -43.19
C ALA A 323 -109.85 -117.45 -43.68
N SER A 324 -109.48 -118.59 -43.05
CA SER A 324 -109.88 -119.94 -43.52
C SER A 324 -109.93 -121.05 -42.45
N ARG A 325 -110.62 -120.83 -41.31
CA ARG A 325 -111.10 -121.91 -40.40
C ARG A 325 -112.52 -121.60 -39.86
N PRO A 326 -113.38 -122.60 -39.57
CA PRO A 326 -114.83 -122.39 -39.41
C PRO A 326 -115.30 -121.99 -37.98
N ASP A 327 -116.25 -121.05 -37.96
CA ASP A 327 -117.36 -120.70 -37.05
C ASP A 327 -117.50 -121.33 -35.62
N ARG A 328 -117.32 -120.52 -34.54
CA ARG A 328 -117.49 -120.88 -33.10
C ARG A 328 -118.69 -120.22 -32.41
N GLU A 329 -119.38 -119.29 -33.08
CA GLU A 329 -120.69 -118.76 -32.68
C GLU A 329 -121.82 -119.82 -32.78
N LYS A 330 -121.53 -121.05 -33.21
CA LYS A 330 -122.45 -122.21 -33.26
C LYS A 330 -122.26 -123.24 -32.13
N LEU A 331 -121.18 -123.13 -31.34
CA LEU A 331 -121.02 -123.81 -30.04
C LEU A 331 -121.42 -122.90 -28.87
N ALA A 332 -121.50 -121.60 -29.15
CA ALA A 332 -122.40 -120.67 -28.51
C ALA A 332 -123.84 -121.19 -28.49
N LYS A 333 -124.70 -120.43 -27.82
CA LYS A 333 -126.16 -120.45 -27.96
C LYS A 333 -126.83 -121.75 -27.51
N PHE A 334 -126.36 -122.92 -27.93
CA PHE A 334 -126.76 -124.26 -27.48
C PHE A 334 -126.55 -124.50 -25.98
N ALA A 335 -125.40 -124.12 -25.40
CA ALA A 335 -125.17 -124.28 -23.96
C ALA A 335 -125.99 -123.29 -23.10
N SER A 336 -126.24 -122.10 -23.64
CA SER A 336 -127.08 -121.08 -22.99
C SER A 336 -128.57 -121.45 -23.07
N ASP A 337 -129.03 -122.00 -24.19
CA ASP A 337 -130.42 -122.38 -24.42
C ASP A 337 -130.82 -123.64 -23.62
N ILE A 338 -129.89 -124.58 -23.39
CA ILE A 338 -130.16 -125.79 -22.57
C ILE A 338 -130.28 -125.44 -21.07
N ALA A 339 -129.40 -124.58 -20.54
CA ALA A 339 -129.48 -124.18 -19.14
C ALA A 339 -130.73 -123.32 -18.85
N GLN A 340 -131.20 -122.55 -19.84
CA GLN A 340 -132.40 -121.73 -19.73
C GLN A 340 -133.68 -122.58 -19.90
N PHE A 341 -133.68 -123.55 -20.81
CA PHE A 341 -134.77 -124.52 -20.98
C PHE A 341 -134.96 -125.45 -19.77
N ALA A 342 -133.87 -125.91 -19.14
CA ALA A 342 -133.96 -126.71 -17.92
C ALA A 342 -134.52 -125.92 -16.72
N ARG A 343 -134.39 -124.58 -16.73
CA ARG A 343 -134.98 -123.70 -15.73
C ARG A 343 -136.46 -123.43 -15.98
N ASP A 344 -136.87 -123.37 -17.24
CA ASP A 344 -138.25 -123.06 -17.65
C ASP A 344 -139.17 -124.30 -17.76
N SER A 345 -138.62 -125.53 -17.75
CA SER A 345 -139.39 -126.76 -18.06
C SER A 345 -139.53 -127.80 -16.93
N MET A 346 -139.58 -127.44 -15.64
CA MET A 346 -139.97 -128.41 -14.59
C MET A 346 -141.10 -127.91 -13.66
N PRO A 347 -142.38 -128.27 -13.98
CA PRO A 347 -143.56 -128.05 -13.15
C PRO A 347 -143.85 -129.25 -12.23
N GLU A 348 -144.46 -128.95 -11.07
CA GLU A 348 -145.07 -129.84 -10.08
C GLU A 348 -144.73 -131.34 -10.11
N LEU A 349 -143.70 -131.75 -9.36
CA LEU A 349 -143.53 -133.16 -8.99
C LEU A 349 -143.16 -133.31 -7.51
N SER A 350 -143.88 -134.21 -6.86
CA SER A 350 -143.80 -134.59 -5.46
C SER A 350 -142.92 -135.83 -5.25
N GLY A 351 -142.44 -136.02 -4.02
CA GLY A 351 -141.89 -137.31 -3.57
C GLY A 351 -140.49 -137.63 -4.08
N ASP A 352 -140.33 -138.65 -4.90
CA ASP A 352 -139.02 -139.25 -5.17
C ASP A 352 -138.36 -138.72 -6.45
N GLU A 353 -139.08 -137.94 -7.24
CA GLU A 353 -138.56 -137.45 -8.51
C GLU A 353 -137.69 -136.18 -8.32
N ARG A 354 -137.83 -135.49 -7.18
CA ARG A 354 -137.04 -134.29 -6.84
C ARG A 354 -135.54 -134.56 -6.63
N ALA A 355 -135.17 -135.74 -6.15
CA ALA A 355 -133.78 -136.08 -5.89
C ALA A 355 -133.00 -136.36 -7.18
N VAL A 356 -133.66 -136.97 -8.17
CA VAL A 356 -133.07 -137.27 -9.47
C VAL A 356 -132.85 -135.98 -10.27
N ALA A 357 -133.77 -135.02 -10.15
CA ALA A 357 -133.64 -133.71 -10.76
C ALA A 357 -132.48 -132.88 -10.18
N ALA A 358 -132.25 -132.91 -8.85
CA ALA A 358 -131.13 -132.21 -8.22
C ALA A 358 -129.75 -132.79 -8.62
N TRP A 359 -129.68 -134.10 -8.86
CA TRP A 359 -128.44 -134.76 -9.24
C TRP A 359 -128.04 -134.49 -10.70
N MET A 360 -129.00 -134.44 -11.64
CA MET A 360 -128.71 -134.11 -13.04
C MET A 360 -128.30 -132.64 -13.24
N LEU A 361 -128.87 -131.72 -12.44
CA LEU A 361 -128.51 -130.30 -12.48
C LEU A 361 -127.04 -130.04 -12.11
N GLY A 362 -126.49 -130.77 -11.12
CA GLY A 362 -125.10 -130.61 -10.69
C GLY A 362 -124.04 -131.08 -11.71
N GLN A 363 -124.37 -132.04 -12.58
CA GLN A 363 -123.44 -132.53 -13.60
C GLN A 363 -123.28 -131.57 -14.79
N ILE A 364 -124.36 -130.88 -15.16
CA ILE A 364 -124.38 -130.00 -16.34
C ILE A 364 -123.75 -128.64 -16.04
N GLU A 365 -123.93 -128.09 -14.84
CA GLU A 365 -123.25 -126.86 -14.42
C GLU A 365 -121.72 -127.04 -14.40
N ALA A 366 -121.23 -128.21 -13.98
CA ALA A 366 -119.80 -128.52 -13.99
C ALA A 366 -119.20 -128.56 -15.41
N LEU A 367 -119.92 -129.12 -16.39
CA LEU A 367 -119.49 -129.14 -17.79
C LEU A 367 -119.50 -127.75 -18.44
N THR A 368 -120.39 -126.86 -17.99
CA THR A 368 -120.53 -125.51 -18.56
C THR A 368 -119.41 -124.57 -18.09
N GLU A 369 -118.97 -124.69 -16.84
CA GLU A 369 -117.80 -123.95 -16.30
C GLU A 369 -116.49 -124.37 -16.99
N GLN A 370 -116.35 -125.66 -17.28
CA GLN A 370 -115.15 -126.19 -17.93
C GLN A 370 -114.98 -125.73 -19.39
N VAL A 371 -116.09 -125.41 -20.06
CA VAL A 371 -116.08 -124.81 -21.41
C VAL A 371 -115.80 -123.30 -21.33
N LYS A 372 -116.30 -122.59 -20.31
CA LYS A 372 -116.02 -121.16 -20.11
C LYS A 372 -114.57 -120.89 -19.75
N SER A 373 -113.93 -121.72 -18.92
CA SER A 373 -112.53 -121.50 -18.54
C SER A 373 -111.56 -121.68 -19.71
N LYS A 374 -111.89 -122.52 -20.69
CA LYS A 374 -111.09 -122.72 -21.92
C LYS A 374 -111.36 -121.70 -23.04
N VAL A 375 -112.29 -120.77 -22.83
CA VAL A 375 -112.62 -119.70 -23.78
C VAL A 375 -112.06 -118.34 -23.32
N ALA A 376 -111.57 -118.24 -22.07
CA ALA A 376 -110.91 -117.04 -21.53
C ALA A 376 -109.37 -117.06 -21.63
N GLU A 377 -108.79 -118.20 -22.02
CA GLU A 377 -107.42 -118.32 -22.53
C GLU A 377 -107.42 -118.23 -24.06
#